data_AF-A0A3C0ZS63-F1
#
_entry.id   AF-A0A3C0ZS63-F1
#
_cell.length_a   1.000
_cell.length_b   1.000
_cell.length_c   1.000
_cell.angle_alpha   90.00
_cell.angle_beta   90.00
_cell.angle_gamma   90.00
#
_symmetry.space_group_name_H-M   'P 1'
#
loop_
_entity.id
_entity.type
_entity.pdbx_description
1 polymer ?
#
loop_
_entity_poly.entity_id
_entity_poly.type
_entity_poly.pdbx_seq_one_letter_code
_entity_poly.pdbx_strand_id
1 'polypeptide(L)'
;YQKKLEKANIRKIDADLALAEITAEKEKVINSISAELELKGIQDAITKAEAKVERLEKEEIGATITAPVDGTVTSLSYGAGETTSADSPVAIIRLAGKSLTVSFSVTKEQAQKLKVGDEAKPQNPWEYEDDFKAVLRQIAADSSDPKNQRL
;
A
#
# COMPACT_ATOMS: atom_id res chain seq x y z
N TYR A 1 37.65 -16.21 80.24
CA TYR A 1 36.82 -17.02 79.32
C TYR A 1 35.51 -16.31 78.96
N GLN A 2 34.72 -15.87 79.96
CA GLN A 2 33.44 -15.14 79.79
C GLN A 2 33.46 -13.99 78.75
N LYS A 3 34.38 -13.01 78.87
CA LYS A 3 34.49 -11.87 77.92
C LYS A 3 34.75 -12.27 76.45
N LYS A 4 35.41 -13.41 76.19
CA LYS A 4 35.62 -13.90 74.82
C LYS A 4 34.35 -14.52 74.25
N LEU A 5 33.58 -15.21 75.09
CA LEU A 5 32.28 -15.79 74.71
C LEU A 5 31.28 -14.69 74.35
N GLU A 6 31.23 -13.63 75.16
CA GLU A 6 30.34 -12.48 74.96
C GLU A 6 30.65 -11.73 73.66
N LYS A 7 31.93 -11.48 73.37
CA LYS A 7 32.36 -10.88 72.10
C LYS A 7 32.04 -11.75 70.89
N ALA A 8 32.10 -13.08 71.03
CA ALA A 8 31.71 -14.00 69.97
C ALA A 8 30.19 -13.99 69.73
N ASN A 9 29.39 -13.90 70.79
CA ASN A 9 27.93 -13.79 70.68
C ASN A 9 27.48 -12.48 70.04
N ILE A 10 28.10 -11.35 70.41
CA ILE A 10 27.81 -10.04 69.77
C ILE A 10 28.11 -10.11 68.27
N ARG A 11 29.27 -10.64 67.87
CA ARG A 11 29.62 -10.80 66.46
C ARG A 11 28.67 -11.71 65.69
N LYS A 12 28.15 -12.75 66.36
CA LYS A 12 27.14 -13.63 65.76
C LYS A 12 25.83 -12.88 65.53
N ILE A 13 25.37 -12.12 66.53
CA ILE A 13 24.15 -11.30 66.44
C ILE A 13 24.29 -10.23 65.35
N ASP A 14 25.43 -9.54 65.28
CA ASP A 14 25.72 -8.55 64.24
C ASP A 14 25.74 -9.20 62.84
N ALA A 15 26.33 -10.40 62.72
CA ALA A 15 26.35 -11.14 61.47
C ALA A 15 24.95 -11.63 61.06
N ASP A 16 24.14 -12.09 62.02
CA ASP A 16 22.75 -12.53 61.79
C ASP A 16 21.86 -11.32 61.39
N LEU A 17 22.06 -10.15 61.99
CA LEU A 17 21.41 -8.89 61.62
C LEU A 17 21.79 -8.45 60.20
N ALA A 18 23.09 -8.44 59.88
CA ALA A 18 23.56 -8.08 58.55
C ALA A 18 23.04 -9.05 57.47
N LEU A 19 22.96 -10.35 57.77
CA LEU A 19 22.37 -11.35 56.88
C LEU A 19 20.87 -11.11 56.67
N ALA A 20 20.13 -10.78 57.72
CA ALA A 20 18.71 -10.45 57.62
C ALA A 20 18.47 -9.20 56.75
N GLU A 21 19.26 -8.15 56.93
CA GLU A 21 19.18 -6.91 56.12
C GLU A 21 19.51 -7.17 54.64
N ILE A 22 20.59 -7.91 54.36
CA ILE A 22 20.98 -8.28 52.99
C ILE A 22 19.89 -9.14 52.33
N THR A 23 19.23 -10.01 53.09
CA THR A 23 18.16 -10.87 52.57
C THR A 23 16.91 -10.04 52.23
N ALA A 24 16.52 -9.11 53.10
CA ALA A 24 15.41 -8.19 52.85
C ALA A 24 15.67 -7.27 51.64
N GLU A 25 16.89 -6.74 51.50
CA GLU A 25 17.25 -5.90 50.34
C GLU A 25 17.27 -6.73 49.05
N LYS A 26 17.76 -7.97 49.10
CA LYS A 26 17.72 -8.89 47.97
C LYS A 26 16.29 -9.20 47.52
N GLU A 27 15.37 -9.46 48.46
CA GLU A 27 13.95 -9.67 48.14
C GLU A 27 13.32 -8.43 47.49
N LYS A 28 13.62 -7.24 48.02
CA LYS A 28 13.15 -5.97 47.46
C LYS A 28 13.63 -5.75 46.02
N VAL A 29 14.90 -6.03 45.74
CA VAL A 29 15.49 -5.93 44.41
C VAL A 29 14.86 -6.96 43.44
N ILE A 30 14.64 -8.19 43.89
CA ILE A 30 13.97 -9.22 43.07
C ILE A 30 12.54 -8.81 42.73
N ASN A 31 11.81 -8.24 43.69
CA ASN A 31 10.45 -7.77 43.47
C ASN A 31 10.40 -6.58 42.49
N SER A 32 11.32 -5.63 42.59
CA SER A 32 11.40 -4.52 41.63
C SER A 32 11.77 -4.99 40.22
N ILE A 33 12.70 -5.95 40.10
CA ILE A 33 13.08 -6.52 38.79
C ILE A 33 11.90 -7.28 38.18
N SER A 34 11.17 -8.05 38.98
CA SER A 34 9.98 -8.77 38.53
C SER A 34 8.90 -7.81 38.01
N ALA A 35 8.62 -6.73 38.76
CA ALA A 35 7.66 -5.71 38.34
C ALA A 35 8.09 -4.99 37.04
N GLU A 36 9.38 -4.69 36.88
CA GLU A 36 9.91 -4.07 35.67
C GLU A 36 9.84 -5.01 34.46
N LEU A 37 10.11 -6.31 34.66
CA LEU A 37 9.95 -7.33 33.61
C LEU A 37 8.49 -7.47 33.17
N GLU A 38 7.53 -7.45 34.11
CA GLU A 38 6.10 -7.47 33.79
C GLU A 38 5.69 -6.22 33.02
N LEU A 39 6.13 -5.03 33.44
CA LEU A 39 5.87 -3.78 32.73
C LEU A 39 6.42 -3.80 31.30
N LYS A 40 7.64 -4.32 31.12
CA LYS A 40 8.24 -4.48 29.80
C LYS A 40 7.47 -5.47 28.93
N GLY A 41 7.02 -6.59 29.53
CA GLY A 41 6.17 -7.57 28.83
C GLY A 41 4.84 -6.96 28.38
N ILE A 42 4.22 -6.14 29.22
CA ILE A 42 3.00 -5.39 28.87
C ILE A 42 3.29 -4.38 27.75
N GLN A 43 4.42 -3.67 27.82
CA GLN A 43 4.80 -2.69 26.79
C GLN A 43 5.06 -3.35 25.42
N ASP A 44 5.71 -4.52 25.40
CA ASP A 44 5.88 -5.32 24.19
C ASP A 44 4.52 -5.81 23.65
N ALA A 45 3.59 -6.18 24.54
CA ALA A 45 2.23 -6.58 24.14
C ALA A 45 1.45 -5.40 23.55
N ILE A 46 1.56 -4.20 24.13
CA ILE A 46 0.96 -2.96 23.61
C ILE A 46 1.52 -2.65 22.22
N THR A 47 2.85 -2.66 22.06
CA THR A 47 3.50 -2.38 20.77
C THR A 47 3.03 -3.36 19.68
N LYS A 48 2.88 -4.65 20.02
CA LYS A 48 2.33 -5.66 19.08
C LYS A 48 0.86 -5.41 18.75
N ALA A 49 0.07 -4.99 19.73
CA ALA A 49 -1.34 -4.67 19.53
C ALA A 49 -1.49 -3.44 18.63
N GLU A 50 -0.71 -2.38 18.86
CA GLU A 50 -0.67 -1.17 18.04
C GLU A 50 -0.29 -1.49 16.59
N ALA A 51 0.78 -2.26 16.38
CA ALA A 51 1.18 -2.69 15.04
C ALA A 51 0.09 -3.54 14.34
N LYS A 52 -0.67 -4.34 15.10
CA LYS A 52 -1.80 -5.11 14.57
C LYS A 52 -2.96 -4.19 14.18
N VAL A 53 -3.26 -3.16 14.98
CA VAL A 53 -4.29 -2.16 14.65
C VAL A 53 -3.89 -1.40 13.39
N GLU A 54 -2.66 -0.89 13.30
CA GLU A 54 -2.21 -0.15 12.12
C GLU A 54 -2.26 -1.01 10.85
N ARG A 55 -1.89 -2.30 10.94
CA ARG A 55 -2.01 -3.24 9.82
C ARG A 55 -3.48 -3.44 9.42
N LEU A 56 -4.37 -3.63 10.39
CA LEU A 56 -5.80 -3.82 10.12
C LEU A 56 -6.44 -2.57 9.53
N GLU A 57 -6.10 -1.38 10.03
CA GLU A 57 -6.58 -0.10 9.45
C GLU A 57 -6.10 0.07 8.01
N LYS A 58 -4.84 -0.27 7.71
CA LYS A 58 -4.34 -0.24 6.32
C LYS A 58 -5.02 -1.27 5.42
N GLU A 59 -5.26 -2.48 5.92
CA GLU A 59 -6.00 -3.52 5.18
C GLU A 59 -7.46 -3.12 4.95
N GLU A 60 -8.09 -2.43 5.90
CA GLU A 60 -9.47 -1.96 5.81
C GLU A 60 -9.62 -0.81 4.80
N ILE A 61 -8.68 0.14 4.78
CA ILE A 61 -8.63 1.18 3.72
C ILE A 61 -8.44 0.52 2.35
N GLY A 62 -7.65 -0.57 2.28
CA GLY A 62 -7.47 -1.38 1.08
C GLY A 62 -8.75 -2.04 0.55
N ALA A 63 -9.81 -2.14 1.35
CA ALA A 63 -11.11 -2.67 0.91
C ALA A 63 -11.91 -1.67 0.06
N THR A 64 -11.58 -0.38 0.14
CA THR A 64 -12.23 0.67 -0.66
C THR A 64 -11.32 1.08 -1.81
N ILE A 65 -11.64 0.64 -3.03
CA ILE A 65 -10.88 0.99 -4.23
C ILE A 65 -11.31 2.38 -4.71
N THR A 66 -10.50 3.39 -4.44
CA THR A 66 -10.69 4.75 -4.97
C THR A 66 -10.09 4.90 -6.36
N ALA A 67 -10.77 5.60 -7.25
CA ALA A 67 -10.23 5.92 -8.58
C ALA A 67 -9.01 6.85 -8.47
N PRO A 68 -7.87 6.53 -9.11
CA PRO A 68 -6.68 7.39 -9.07
C PRO A 68 -6.81 8.63 -9.96
N VAL A 69 -7.78 8.65 -10.87
CA VAL A 69 -7.97 9.70 -11.88
C VAL A 69 -9.45 9.94 -12.15
N ASP A 70 -9.79 11.19 -12.46
CA ASP A 70 -11.12 11.56 -12.91
C ASP A 70 -11.41 10.95 -14.29
N GLY A 71 -12.51 10.21 -14.41
CA GLY A 71 -12.86 9.53 -15.65
C GLY A 71 -14.15 8.75 -15.58
N THR A 72 -14.53 8.15 -16.71
CA THR A 72 -15.71 7.28 -16.81
C THR A 72 -15.27 5.82 -16.72
N VAL A 73 -15.91 5.05 -15.84
CA VAL A 73 -15.72 3.60 -15.76
C VAL A 73 -16.26 2.97 -17.03
N THR A 74 -15.38 2.39 -17.84
CA THR A 74 -15.74 1.79 -19.14
C THR A 74 -16.06 0.30 -19.00
N SER A 75 -15.44 -0.37 -18.02
CA SER A 75 -15.68 -1.77 -17.72
C SER A 75 -15.39 -2.05 -16.26
N LEU A 76 -16.26 -2.83 -15.63
CA LEU A 76 -16.09 -3.38 -14.30
C LEU A 76 -15.98 -4.91 -14.46
N SER A 77 -14.88 -5.47 -13.99
CA SER A 77 -14.58 -6.91 -14.19
C SER A 77 -15.31 -7.81 -13.19
N TYR A 78 -15.89 -7.24 -12.13
CA TYR A 78 -16.46 -7.98 -11.01
C TYR A 78 -17.88 -7.51 -10.65
N GLY A 79 -18.77 -8.46 -10.43
CA GLY A 79 -20.11 -8.25 -9.90
C GLY A 79 -20.15 -8.20 -8.36
N ALA A 80 -21.25 -7.72 -7.80
CA ALA A 80 -21.44 -7.69 -6.36
C ALA A 80 -21.40 -9.12 -5.78
N GLY A 81 -20.50 -9.36 -4.82
CA GLY A 81 -20.32 -10.67 -4.17
C GLY A 81 -19.18 -11.52 -4.73
N GLU A 82 -18.44 -11.04 -5.74
CA GLU A 82 -17.25 -11.72 -6.25
C GLU A 82 -15.97 -11.32 -5.50
N THR A 83 -15.05 -12.27 -5.35
CA THR A 83 -13.78 -12.06 -4.66
C THR A 83 -12.75 -11.44 -5.61
N THR A 84 -12.26 -10.24 -5.29
CA THR A 84 -11.17 -9.59 -6.02
C THR A 84 -9.81 -10.17 -5.62
N SER A 85 -8.87 -10.25 -6.55
CA SER A 85 -7.47 -10.62 -6.29
C SER A 85 -6.56 -9.44 -6.59
N ALA A 86 -5.46 -9.28 -5.83
CA ALA A 86 -4.57 -8.12 -5.95
C ALA A 86 -3.92 -7.97 -7.35
N ASP A 87 -3.75 -9.09 -8.07
CA ASP A 87 -3.09 -9.11 -9.38
C ASP A 87 -4.05 -8.86 -10.56
N SER A 88 -5.36 -8.74 -10.31
CA SER A 88 -6.36 -8.67 -11.38
C SER A 88 -6.98 -7.27 -11.50
N PRO A 89 -7.04 -6.69 -12.71
CA PRO A 89 -7.63 -5.37 -12.91
C PRO A 89 -9.13 -5.38 -12.62
N VAL A 90 -9.54 -4.60 -11.61
CA VAL A 90 -10.94 -4.52 -11.15
C VAL A 90 -11.80 -3.62 -12.04
N ALA A 91 -11.25 -2.49 -12.50
CA ALA A 91 -11.96 -1.53 -13.34
C ALA A 91 -11.04 -0.88 -14.37
N ILE A 92 -11.57 -0.60 -15.55
CA ILE A 92 -10.92 0.19 -16.58
C ILE A 92 -11.56 1.58 -16.59
N ILE A 93 -10.78 2.59 -16.23
CA ILE A 93 -11.22 3.98 -16.21
C ILE A 93 -10.68 4.68 -17.46
N ARG A 94 -11.58 5.26 -18.26
CA ARG A 94 -11.21 6.17 -19.34
C ARG A 94 -11.14 7.57 -18.77
N LEU A 95 -9.96 8.18 -18.77
CA LEU A 95 -9.77 9.54 -18.27
C LEU A 95 -10.71 10.52 -19.00
N ALA A 96 -11.41 11.36 -18.25
CA ALA A 96 -12.25 12.40 -18.80
C ALA A 96 -11.35 13.51 -19.40
N GLY A 97 -11.68 13.98 -20.60
CA GLY A 97 -11.01 15.15 -21.20
C GLY A 97 -9.81 14.88 -22.10
N LYS A 98 -9.41 13.62 -22.37
CA LYS A 98 -8.51 13.33 -23.49
C LYS A 98 -9.31 13.21 -24.79
N SER A 99 -8.97 14.05 -25.76
CA SER A 99 -9.45 13.99 -27.15
C SER A 99 -9.52 12.54 -27.65
N LEU A 100 -10.70 12.10 -28.09
CA LEU A 100 -10.88 10.78 -28.69
C LEU A 100 -9.87 10.61 -29.83
N THR A 101 -9.04 9.57 -29.75
CA THR A 101 -8.12 9.21 -30.83
C THR A 101 -8.65 7.95 -31.48
N VAL A 102 -8.92 8.01 -32.78
CA VAL A 102 -9.40 6.86 -33.57
C VAL A 102 -8.27 6.46 -34.52
N SER A 103 -7.95 5.16 -34.55
CA SER A 103 -7.00 4.57 -35.49
C SER A 103 -7.74 3.72 -36.52
N PHE A 104 -7.39 3.87 -37.79
CA PHE A 104 -7.90 3.05 -38.88
C PHE A 104 -6.76 2.73 -39.84
N SER A 105 -6.85 1.57 -40.49
CA SER A 105 -5.86 1.11 -41.45
C SER A 105 -6.23 1.56 -42.86
N VAL A 106 -5.25 1.99 -43.62
CA VAL A 106 -5.39 2.40 -45.04
C VAL A 106 -4.31 1.74 -45.88
N THR A 107 -4.51 1.69 -47.20
CA THR A 107 -3.45 1.17 -48.08
C THR A 107 -2.25 2.12 -48.14
N LYS A 108 -1.10 1.62 -48.57
CA LYS A 108 0.13 2.40 -48.69
C LYS A 108 -0.03 3.61 -49.61
N GLU A 109 -0.74 3.44 -50.73
CA GLU A 109 -1.00 4.49 -51.71
C GLU A 109 -1.91 5.59 -51.15
N GLN A 110 -2.80 5.23 -50.22
CA GLN A 110 -3.66 6.18 -49.52
C GLN A 110 -2.89 6.91 -48.43
N ALA A 111 -2.07 6.19 -47.64
CA ALA A 111 -1.22 6.79 -46.61
C ALA A 111 -0.24 7.82 -47.17
N GLN A 112 0.35 7.57 -48.35
CA GLN A 112 1.27 8.51 -49.02
C GLN A 112 0.59 9.81 -49.48
N LYS A 113 -0.73 9.82 -49.66
CA LYS A 113 -1.49 11.00 -50.06
C LYS A 113 -1.99 11.82 -48.87
N LEU A 114 -1.92 11.26 -47.66
CA LEU A 114 -2.34 11.92 -46.42
C LEU A 114 -1.18 12.64 -45.76
N LYS A 115 -1.46 13.78 -45.12
CA LYS A 115 -0.48 14.53 -44.34
C LYS A 115 -0.94 14.72 -42.90
N VAL A 116 0.01 14.62 -41.98
CA VAL A 116 -0.23 14.99 -40.58
C VAL A 116 -0.68 16.45 -40.54
N GLY A 117 -1.82 16.69 -39.88
CA GLY A 117 -2.50 17.98 -39.86
C GLY A 117 -3.72 18.09 -40.78
N ASP A 118 -3.98 17.11 -41.65
CA ASP A 118 -5.19 17.12 -42.48
C ASP A 118 -6.45 17.04 -41.60
N GLU A 119 -7.44 17.88 -41.92
CA GLU A 119 -8.76 17.87 -41.26
C GLU A 119 -9.56 16.66 -41.72
N ALA A 120 -10.00 15.83 -40.77
CA ALA A 120 -10.88 14.73 -41.04
C ALA A 120 -12.34 15.22 -41.08
N LYS A 121 -13.08 14.75 -42.08
CA LYS A 121 -14.52 15.04 -42.23
C LYS A 121 -15.34 13.79 -41.90
N PRO A 122 -16.47 13.93 -41.17
CA PRO A 122 -17.34 12.80 -40.89
C PRO A 122 -18.03 12.35 -42.18
N GLN A 123 -18.30 11.05 -42.30
CA GLN A 123 -19.03 10.49 -43.46
C GLN A 123 -20.47 11.01 -43.55
N ASN A 124 -21.06 11.39 -42.40
CA ASN A 124 -22.39 11.98 -42.29
C ASN A 124 -22.31 13.43 -41.78
N PRO A 125 -21.90 14.42 -42.60
CA PRO A 125 -21.78 15.81 -42.14
C PRO A 125 -23.08 16.39 -41.56
N TRP A 126 -24.22 15.90 -42.03
CA TRP A 126 -25.56 16.32 -41.62
C TRP A 126 -25.97 15.87 -40.22
N GLU A 127 -25.27 14.89 -39.64
CA GLU A 127 -25.55 14.35 -38.30
C GLU A 127 -24.65 14.97 -37.22
N TYR A 128 -23.48 15.48 -37.62
CA TYR A 128 -22.45 15.95 -36.69
C TYR A 128 -22.21 17.48 -36.73
N GLU A 129 -22.91 18.20 -37.61
CA GLU A 129 -22.84 19.66 -37.83
C GLU A 129 -21.42 20.28 -37.61
N ASP A 130 -21.33 21.56 -37.24
CA ASP A 130 -20.06 22.32 -37.11
C ASP A 130 -19.18 21.91 -35.90
N ASP A 131 -19.63 20.95 -35.10
CA ASP A 131 -18.98 20.55 -33.84
C ASP A 131 -17.94 19.44 -34.02
N PHE A 132 -17.90 18.77 -35.18
CA PHE A 132 -16.89 17.75 -35.45
C PHE A 132 -15.57 18.38 -35.91
N LYS A 133 -14.56 18.35 -35.02
CA LYS A 133 -13.18 18.76 -35.34
C LYS A 133 -12.22 17.62 -35.03
N ALA A 134 -11.66 17.03 -36.08
CA ALA A 134 -10.64 16.00 -35.98
C ALA A 134 -9.48 16.32 -36.92
N VAL A 135 -8.26 16.14 -36.44
CA VAL A 135 -7.02 16.37 -37.21
C VAL A 135 -6.18 15.11 -37.20
N LEU A 136 -5.61 14.76 -38.35
CA LEU A 136 -4.73 13.61 -38.46
C LEU A 136 -3.44 13.86 -37.65
N ARG A 137 -3.25 13.12 -36.57
CA ARG A 137 -2.08 13.30 -35.68
C ARG A 137 -0.85 12.51 -36.10
N GLN A 138 -1.01 11.29 -36.60
CA GLN A 138 0.11 10.40 -36.88
C GLN A 138 -0.27 9.39 -37.97
N ILE A 139 0.70 9.08 -38.84
CA ILE A 139 0.65 7.97 -39.78
C ILE A 139 1.75 6.99 -39.36
N ALA A 140 1.39 5.76 -39.06
CA ALA A 140 2.31 4.71 -38.64
C ALA A 140 2.02 3.42 -39.41
N ALA A 141 3.02 2.55 -39.51
CA ALA A 141 2.85 1.22 -40.08
C ALA A 141 1.88 0.41 -39.21
N ASP A 142 0.93 -0.28 -39.85
CA ASP A 142 -0.05 -1.10 -39.15
C ASP A 142 0.63 -2.31 -38.49
N SER A 143 0.45 -2.45 -37.18
CA SER A 143 0.97 -3.58 -36.40
C SER A 143 0.10 -4.83 -36.50
N SER A 144 -1.14 -4.72 -37.02
CA SER A 144 -2.09 -5.83 -37.17
C SER A 144 -1.93 -6.61 -38.48
N ASP A 145 -1.28 -6.03 -39.51
CA ASP A 145 -0.88 -6.72 -40.75
C ASP A 145 0.62 -6.52 -41.06
N PRO A 146 1.51 -7.33 -40.45
CA PRO A 146 2.96 -7.20 -40.63
C PRO A 146 3.47 -7.54 -42.04
N LYS A 147 2.66 -8.16 -42.91
CA LYS A 147 3.11 -8.57 -44.26
C LYS A 147 3.18 -7.42 -45.26
N ASN A 148 2.52 -6.29 -45.00
CA ASN A 148 2.50 -5.12 -45.88
C ASN A 148 3.32 -3.91 -45.36
N GLN A 149 4.21 -4.12 -44.36
CA GLN A 149 4.94 -3.07 -43.63
C GLN A 149 6.08 -2.35 -44.38
N ARG A 150 6.22 -2.47 -45.70
CA ARG A 150 7.26 -1.73 -46.41
C ARG A 150 6.73 -0.34 -46.76
N LEU A 151 7.04 0.66 -45.94
CA LEU A 151 6.98 2.09 -46.31
C LEU A 151 7.85 2.38 -47.54
#